data_AF-A0AA36JPT2-F1
#
_entry.id   AF-A0AA36JPT2-F1
#
_cell.length_a   1.000
_cell.length_b   1.000
_cell.length_c   1.000
_cell.angle_alpha   90.00
_cell.angle_beta   90.00
_cell.angle_gamma   90.00
#
_symmetry.space_group_name_H-M   'P 1'
#
loop_
_entity.id
_entity.type
_entity.pdbx_description
1 polymer ?
#
loop_
_entity_poly.entity_id
_entity_poly.type
_entity_poly.pdbx_seq_one_letter_code
_entity_poly.pdbx_strand_id
1 'polypeptide(L)'
;MDQTLANFPSVFWLSHWQCLQPDLPSLACSAGHLQPDMRDPEGFPGEDTRDHGNLEGEPQRESGRKWAWMRRAATGAAALGMVGLVRASAMGELATSGRSLKSIDNTDPQWGCGLLGALPGISEDGVAAPETQRLIESLKRSSSFGKVSFWNWNLAPQTTPDGATEHLTKDFTFMPEVWGANVVNAEWVREAGAVDFWDSNGKKSPAQMANIFMGMNEPDIQGSCMGDMFGTCTRPCTPDAVRANDCPAANRQIGLPPSPPNSRGMCDCWSMSEATGVGFWPVPGCSAEQPLPDLWNQEPQCIDKVMSNWKETARIAWQKGYKYLTTPLLAVDVSYAEKFIEKACGCVNGACSCTDASCGCPVYVGLHFYAFDCRPRETGAYHHFEERVNLIARLMEKYTFLKGAIINEVGMLNCAPTEEDPICVPDSGKFPAKLDKNFGCPANEELPEGLATFVTEILELSIGITTSDGRPVVKSFSWFNIDRGGGTYNLRLFDDDGTVNKLGEAYMRTCEKWGERL
;
A
#
# COMPACT_ATOMS: atom_id res chain seq x y z
N MET A 1 -40.62 45.88 -3.41
CA MET A 1 -40.16 45.86 -2.00
C MET A 1 -40.75 44.59 -1.38
N ASP A 2 -40.42 43.35 -1.74
CA ASP A 2 -39.18 42.63 -2.07
C ASP A 2 -38.06 42.70 -1.03
N GLN A 3 -38.00 41.65 -0.20
CA GLN A 3 -36.78 40.89 0.09
C GLN A 3 -37.14 39.44 0.44
N THR A 4 -36.54 38.53 -0.32
CA THR A 4 -36.79 37.08 -0.35
C THR A 4 -35.51 36.35 0.10
N LEU A 5 -35.74 35.19 0.71
CA LEU A 5 -34.84 34.11 1.10
C LEU A 5 -33.58 33.93 0.23
N ALA A 6 -32.41 33.85 0.88
CA ALA A 6 -31.15 33.44 0.27
C ALA A 6 -30.98 31.91 0.40
N ASN A 7 -31.07 31.22 -0.74
CA ASN A 7 -30.63 29.84 -0.92
C ASN A 7 -29.10 29.84 -1.18
N PHE A 8 -28.37 29.01 -0.43
CA PHE A 8 -26.98 28.65 -0.72
C PHE A 8 -26.95 27.41 -1.64
N PRO A 9 -26.16 27.38 -2.72
CA PRO A 9 -25.99 26.16 -3.51
C PRO A 9 -24.92 25.27 -2.89
N SER A 10 -25.25 23.99 -2.78
CA SER A 10 -24.37 22.87 -2.46
C SER A 10 -23.28 22.70 -3.53
N VAL A 11 -22.01 22.72 -3.10
CA VAL A 11 -20.83 22.53 -3.97
C VAL A 11 -20.40 21.06 -3.92
N PHE A 12 -20.44 20.40 -5.07
CA PHE A 12 -19.83 19.10 -5.35
C PHE A 12 -18.31 19.23 -5.35
N TRP A 13 -17.60 18.41 -4.57
CA TRP A 13 -16.14 18.31 -4.62
C TRP A 13 -15.73 16.94 -5.18
N LEU A 14 -15.46 16.93 -6.48
CA LEU A 14 -14.54 15.97 -7.09
C LEU A 14 -13.12 16.48 -6.83
N SER A 15 -12.21 15.57 -6.49
CA SER A 15 -10.77 15.75 -6.44
C SER A 15 -10.24 16.17 -7.82
N HIS A 16 -10.45 17.44 -8.16
CA HIS A 16 -9.92 18.06 -9.36
C HIS A 16 -8.42 18.27 -9.19
N TRP A 17 -7.63 17.35 -9.76
CA TRP A 17 -6.40 17.75 -10.44
C TRP A 17 -6.79 18.52 -11.70
N GLN A 18 -7.16 19.80 -11.54
CA GLN A 18 -7.28 20.73 -12.66
C GLN A 18 -6.21 21.80 -12.56
N CYS A 19 -5.55 22.01 -13.69
CA CYS A 19 -4.67 23.13 -13.97
C CYS A 19 -5.29 24.44 -13.46
N LEU A 20 -4.69 25.06 -12.45
CA LEU A 20 -5.07 26.38 -11.99
C LEU A 20 -4.43 27.43 -12.91
N GLN A 21 -5.22 28.00 -13.83
CA GLN A 21 -5.41 29.46 -13.95
C GLN A 21 -6.78 29.76 -14.57
N PRO A 22 -7.60 30.65 -13.96
CA PRO A 22 -8.87 31.09 -14.53
C PRO A 22 -8.59 32.14 -15.61
N ASP A 23 -9.41 32.16 -16.65
CA ASP A 23 -9.41 33.13 -17.76
C ASP A 23 -8.49 32.78 -18.94
N LEU A 24 -8.89 31.80 -19.76
CA LEU A 24 -8.80 31.78 -21.24
C LEU A 24 -9.50 30.51 -21.81
N PRO A 25 -10.11 30.56 -23.01
CA PRO A 25 -11.01 29.53 -23.50
C PRO A 25 -10.30 28.26 -23.96
N SER A 26 -10.96 27.13 -23.71
CA SER A 26 -10.61 25.75 -24.05
C SER A 26 -10.00 25.56 -25.44
N LEU A 27 -8.68 25.37 -25.51
CA LEU A 27 -7.91 24.68 -26.56
C LEU A 27 -6.41 24.90 -26.29
N ALA A 28 -5.80 24.10 -25.39
CA ALA A 28 -4.35 23.79 -25.33
C ALA A 28 -3.95 23.29 -23.93
N CYS A 29 -3.95 21.97 -23.72
CA CYS A 29 -2.96 21.36 -22.82
C CYS A 29 -1.79 20.92 -23.71
N SER A 30 -1.02 21.89 -24.20
CA SER A 30 0.21 21.67 -24.96
C SER A 30 1.40 21.94 -24.06
N ALA A 31 2.38 21.05 -24.10
CA ALA A 31 3.67 21.18 -23.45
C ALA A 31 4.27 22.59 -23.62
N GLY A 32 4.74 23.17 -22.52
CA GLY A 32 5.45 24.44 -22.52
C GLY A 32 6.78 24.34 -23.28
N HIS A 33 6.80 24.82 -24.51
CA HIS A 33 7.99 25.40 -25.14
C HIS A 33 7.90 26.92 -24.98
N LEU A 34 8.88 27.49 -24.30
CA LEU A 34 9.16 28.93 -24.34
C LEU A 34 10.33 29.14 -25.31
N GLN A 35 10.05 29.77 -26.44
CA GLN A 35 10.95 30.68 -27.15
C GLN A 35 10.18 31.97 -27.44
N PRO A 36 10.85 33.14 -27.44
CA PRO A 36 11.33 33.71 -28.71
C PRO A 36 12.69 34.45 -28.51
N ASP A 37 13.47 34.92 -29.49
CA ASP A 37 13.30 35.14 -30.92
C ASP A 37 14.68 35.44 -31.58
N MET A 38 14.68 35.40 -32.91
CA MET A 38 15.52 36.16 -33.87
C MET A 38 16.95 35.70 -34.22
N ARG A 39 17.06 34.92 -35.32
CA ARG A 39 17.46 35.40 -36.67
C ARG A 39 17.89 34.24 -37.60
N ASP A 40 17.17 34.09 -38.71
CA ASP A 40 17.66 33.52 -39.99
C ASP A 40 18.51 34.57 -40.74
N PRO A 41 19.30 34.24 -41.81
CA PRO A 41 18.98 33.24 -42.84
C PRO A 41 20.16 32.45 -43.48
N GLU A 42 19.80 31.64 -44.50
CA GLU A 42 20.58 30.99 -45.58
C GLU A 42 20.95 29.51 -45.31
N GLY A 43 20.70 28.50 -46.18
CA GLY A 43 20.11 28.40 -47.51
C GLY A 43 20.48 27.06 -48.17
N PHE A 44 19.56 26.51 -48.98
CA PHE A 44 19.73 25.52 -50.09
C PHE A 44 19.90 23.99 -49.82
N PRO A 45 19.52 23.11 -50.81
CA PRO A 45 18.81 21.85 -50.62
C PRO A 45 19.44 20.65 -51.39
N GLY A 46 18.75 19.50 -51.38
CA GLY A 46 18.97 18.33 -52.28
C GLY A 46 18.51 17.05 -51.58
N GLU A 47 17.50 16.32 -52.07
CA GLU A 47 17.58 15.25 -53.09
C GLU A 47 18.66 14.19 -52.75
N ASP A 48 18.48 12.87 -52.82
CA ASP A 48 17.66 12.07 -53.72
C ASP A 48 17.55 10.61 -53.20
N THR A 49 16.50 9.92 -53.67
CA THR A 49 16.21 8.47 -53.83
C THR A 49 17.18 7.36 -53.35
N ARG A 50 16.61 6.23 -52.87
CA ARG A 50 16.54 4.96 -53.65
C ARG A 50 15.89 3.77 -52.91
N ASP A 51 15.06 3.08 -53.69
CA ASP A 51 14.57 1.70 -53.58
C ASP A 51 15.69 0.64 -53.49
N HIS A 52 15.41 -0.47 -52.77
CA HIS A 52 15.22 -1.82 -53.35
C HIS A 52 15.28 -2.92 -52.27
N GLY A 53 14.37 -3.91 -52.38
CA GLY A 53 14.76 -5.32 -52.27
C GLY A 53 14.11 -6.16 -51.17
N ASN A 54 13.08 -6.90 -51.56
CA ASN A 54 12.66 -8.18 -50.96
C ASN A 54 13.85 -9.13 -50.74
N LEU A 55 13.75 -10.00 -49.73
CA LEU A 55 14.06 -11.45 -49.84
C LEU A 55 13.54 -12.20 -48.60
N GLU A 56 12.68 -13.19 -48.87
CA GLU A 56 12.32 -14.28 -47.96
C GLU A 56 13.50 -15.26 -47.77
N GLY A 57 13.58 -15.90 -46.61
CA GLY A 57 14.46 -17.04 -46.36
C GLY A 57 14.51 -17.47 -44.89
N GLU A 58 14.05 -18.69 -44.61
CA GLU A 58 14.05 -19.39 -43.30
C GLU A 58 15.44 -19.42 -42.60
N PRO A 59 15.50 -19.85 -41.32
CA PRO A 59 15.80 -21.27 -41.10
C PRO A 59 15.12 -21.94 -39.89
N GLN A 60 15.05 -23.28 -39.98
CA GLN A 60 14.74 -24.24 -38.94
C GLN A 60 15.78 -24.31 -37.77
N ARG A 61 15.30 -24.90 -36.66
CA ARG A 61 15.96 -25.83 -35.69
C ARG A 61 16.64 -25.32 -34.42
N GLU A 62 16.00 -25.74 -33.32
CA GLU A 62 16.50 -26.51 -32.15
C GLU A 62 17.72 -26.06 -31.31
N SER A 63 17.45 -26.06 -30.00
CA SER A 63 18.31 -26.34 -28.81
C SER A 63 18.38 -25.15 -27.84
N GLY A 64 18.24 -25.26 -26.52
CA GLY A 64 18.05 -26.36 -25.57
C GLY A 64 18.35 -25.85 -24.14
N ARG A 65 18.08 -26.70 -23.13
CA ARG A 65 18.42 -26.61 -21.68
C ARG A 65 17.41 -25.82 -20.83
N LYS A 66 16.49 -26.41 -20.05
CA LYS A 66 16.57 -27.46 -19.00
C LYS A 66 17.67 -27.21 -17.95
N TRP A 67 17.26 -26.69 -16.79
CA TRP A 67 17.95 -26.89 -15.51
C TRP A 67 17.02 -27.63 -14.55
N ALA A 68 17.44 -28.82 -14.14
CA ALA A 68 16.85 -29.62 -13.08
C ALA A 68 17.98 -30.04 -12.15
N TRP A 69 17.82 -29.82 -10.84
CA TRP A 69 18.62 -30.43 -9.76
C TRP A 69 17.64 -30.83 -8.65
N MET A 70 17.23 -32.09 -8.59
CA MET A 70 17.74 -33.16 -7.71
C MET A 70 17.81 -32.83 -6.22
N ARG A 71 16.76 -33.22 -5.48
CA ARG A 71 16.82 -33.58 -4.06
C ARG A 71 17.37 -35.00 -3.92
N ARG A 72 18.42 -35.19 -3.11
CA ARG A 72 18.82 -36.51 -2.59
C ARG A 72 18.30 -36.66 -1.16
N ALA A 73 17.60 -37.76 -0.94
CA ALA A 73 17.33 -38.33 0.38
C ALA A 73 18.58 -39.06 0.90
N ALA A 74 18.78 -39.05 2.22
CA ALA A 74 19.61 -40.01 2.92
C ALA A 74 18.95 -40.35 4.27
N THR A 75 18.53 -41.61 4.38
CA THR A 75 18.14 -42.32 5.60
C THR A 75 19.36 -43.01 6.21
N GLY A 76 19.41 -43.14 7.55
CA GLY A 76 20.14 -44.26 8.18
C GLY A 76 20.84 -44.04 9.54
N ALA A 77 20.16 -44.46 10.61
CA ALA A 77 20.65 -45.28 11.75
C ALA A 77 21.55 -44.71 12.89
N ALA A 78 20.91 -44.55 14.05
CA ALA A 78 21.13 -45.13 15.39
C ALA A 78 22.55 -45.33 16.02
N ALA A 79 22.71 -44.86 17.28
CA ALA A 79 23.38 -45.58 18.36
C ALA A 79 23.06 -45.01 19.77
N LEU A 80 23.08 -45.90 20.76
CA LEU A 80 22.64 -45.82 22.15
C LEU A 80 23.52 -44.98 23.11
N GLY A 81 22.87 -44.45 24.16
CA GLY A 81 23.22 -44.74 25.56
C GLY A 81 24.05 -43.69 26.33
N MET A 82 23.46 -43.10 27.39
CA MET A 82 23.83 -43.42 28.77
C MET A 82 22.94 -42.70 29.80
N VAL A 83 22.68 -43.45 30.87
CA VAL A 83 21.95 -43.12 32.09
C VAL A 83 22.82 -42.24 32.99
N GLY A 84 22.22 -41.23 33.61
CA GLY A 84 22.84 -40.44 34.68
C GLY A 84 21.79 -39.83 35.60
N LEU A 85 21.44 -40.56 36.67
CA LEU A 85 20.70 -40.06 37.83
C LEU A 85 21.58 -39.07 38.62
N VAL A 86 21.09 -37.86 38.92
CA VAL A 86 21.45 -37.13 40.15
C VAL A 86 20.21 -36.44 40.74
N ARG A 87 20.17 -36.49 42.08
CA ARG A 87 19.08 -36.19 43.02
C ARG A 87 18.63 -34.73 43.12
N ALA A 88 17.39 -34.62 43.61
CA ALA A 88 16.71 -33.54 44.29
C ALA A 88 17.56 -32.59 45.16
N SER A 89 17.24 -31.29 45.11
CA SER A 89 16.61 -30.52 46.20
C SER A 89 16.83 -29.03 45.97
N ALA A 90 15.76 -28.25 45.85
CA ALA A 90 15.68 -26.87 46.37
C ALA A 90 14.24 -26.37 46.24
N MET A 91 13.51 -26.38 47.36
CA MET A 91 12.42 -25.44 47.57
C MET A 91 13.04 -24.06 47.74
N GLY A 92 12.76 -23.16 46.80
CA GLY A 92 13.19 -21.77 46.83
C GLY A 92 11.99 -20.87 46.53
N GLU A 93 11.58 -20.13 47.55
CA GLU A 93 10.83 -18.87 47.57
C GLU A 93 10.00 -18.49 46.33
N LEU A 94 8.68 -18.45 46.51
CA LEU A 94 7.80 -17.56 45.75
C LEU A 94 8.20 -16.10 46.04
N ALA A 95 9.16 -15.59 45.28
CA ALA A 95 9.29 -14.16 45.08
C ALA A 95 8.14 -13.74 44.16
N THR A 96 7.18 -13.01 44.71
CA THR A 96 6.24 -12.19 43.94
C THR A 96 7.05 -11.23 43.08
N SER A 97 7.33 -11.62 41.83
CA SER A 97 7.87 -10.71 40.84
C SER A 97 6.80 -9.65 40.58
N GLY A 98 6.90 -8.53 41.28
CA GLY A 98 6.29 -7.30 40.82
C GLY A 98 6.85 -7.07 39.42
N ARG A 99 6.04 -7.34 38.39
CA ARG A 99 6.32 -6.89 37.03
C ARG A 99 6.45 -5.38 37.12
N SER A 100 7.69 -4.91 37.23
CA SER A 100 8.04 -3.54 36.94
C SER A 100 7.55 -3.31 35.52
N LEU A 101 6.48 -2.53 35.36
CA LEU A 101 6.07 -2.00 34.07
C LEU A 101 7.32 -1.36 33.47
N LYS A 102 7.92 -2.02 32.47
CA LYS A 102 9.01 -1.42 31.69
C LYS A 102 8.46 -0.09 31.22
N SER A 103 9.16 1.00 31.52
CA SER A 103 8.86 2.29 30.90
C SER A 103 8.81 2.06 29.40
N ILE A 104 7.68 2.37 28.77
CA ILE A 104 7.50 2.27 27.33
C ILE A 104 8.61 3.11 26.70
N ASP A 105 9.52 2.44 25.99
CA ASP A 105 10.54 3.12 25.21
C ASP A 105 9.84 3.78 24.02
N ASN A 106 9.52 5.07 24.17
CA ASN A 106 8.88 5.86 23.12
C ASN A 106 9.74 6.00 21.84
N THR A 107 10.97 5.47 21.84
CA THR A 107 11.84 5.46 20.67
C THR A 107 11.57 4.30 19.71
N ASP A 108 10.84 3.26 20.11
CA ASP A 108 10.46 2.13 19.24
C ASP A 108 8.98 1.74 19.45
N PRO A 109 8.03 2.57 18.96
CA PRO A 109 6.62 2.35 19.22
C PRO A 109 6.07 1.10 18.53
N GLN A 110 5.13 0.45 19.22
CA GLN A 110 4.24 -0.54 18.63
C GLN A 110 2.96 0.18 18.20
N TRP A 111 2.69 0.25 16.90
CA TRP A 111 1.49 0.89 16.36
C TRP A 111 0.25 0.01 16.52
N GLY A 112 0.44 -1.30 16.40
CA GLY A 112 -0.58 -2.32 16.64
C GLY A 112 -1.49 -2.56 15.44
N CYS A 113 -2.68 -3.07 15.73
CA CYS A 113 -3.74 -3.26 14.77
C CYS A 113 -4.33 -1.91 14.32
N GLY A 114 -4.70 -1.86 13.04
CA GLY A 114 -5.28 -0.69 12.43
C GLY A 114 -6.32 -1.01 11.37
N LEU A 115 -6.84 0.05 10.75
CA LEU A 115 -7.95 -0.03 9.82
C LEU A 115 -7.71 0.91 8.65
N LEU A 116 -8.24 0.53 7.49
CA LEU A 116 -8.50 1.41 6.36
C LEU A 116 -9.95 1.24 5.93
N GLY A 117 -10.59 2.34 5.52
CA GLY A 117 -11.96 2.36 5.02
C GLY A 117 -12.96 2.86 6.06
N ALA A 118 -14.10 3.36 5.59
CA ALA A 118 -15.12 3.96 6.45
C ALA A 118 -15.66 2.95 7.49
N LEU A 119 -15.82 3.40 8.73
CA LEU A 119 -16.35 2.59 9.83
C LEU A 119 -17.79 2.98 10.12
N PRO A 120 -18.72 2.01 10.20
CA PRO A 120 -20.10 2.32 10.53
C PRO A 120 -20.21 2.83 11.98
N GLY A 121 -21.23 3.64 12.24
CA GLY A 121 -21.60 4.03 13.60
C GLY A 121 -20.67 5.05 14.26
N ILE A 122 -19.78 5.72 13.54
CA ILE A 122 -19.04 6.89 14.06
C ILE A 122 -19.69 8.16 13.49
N SER A 123 -20.17 9.03 14.37
CA SER A 123 -20.70 10.33 13.99
C SER A 123 -19.59 11.33 13.62
N GLU A 124 -19.97 12.44 12.97
CA GLU A 124 -19.04 13.48 12.56
C GLU A 124 -18.24 14.11 13.71
N ASP A 125 -18.82 14.19 14.91
CA ASP A 125 -18.16 14.65 16.14
C ASP A 125 -17.31 13.54 16.82
N GLY A 126 -17.19 12.37 16.20
CA GLY A 126 -16.36 11.26 16.65
C GLY A 126 -16.92 10.48 17.84
N VAL A 127 -18.25 10.42 17.98
CA VAL A 127 -18.92 9.52 18.92
C VAL A 127 -19.18 8.19 18.23
N ALA A 128 -18.62 7.11 18.76
CA ALA A 128 -18.87 5.75 18.25
C ALA A 128 -20.10 5.13 18.92
N ALA A 129 -20.90 4.42 18.10
CA ALA A 129 -21.90 3.48 18.56
C ALA A 129 -21.25 2.37 19.41
N PRO A 130 -21.99 1.74 20.35
CA PRO A 130 -21.41 0.77 21.28
C PRO A 130 -20.63 -0.36 20.60
N GLU A 131 -21.13 -0.83 19.47
CA GLU A 131 -20.54 -1.95 18.73
C GLU A 131 -19.25 -1.56 18.00
N THR A 132 -19.20 -0.38 17.41
CA THR A 132 -17.96 0.18 16.85
C THR A 132 -16.95 0.50 17.95
N GLN A 133 -17.39 1.02 19.10
CA GLN A 133 -16.50 1.25 20.24
C GLN A 133 -15.93 -0.07 20.77
N ARG A 134 -16.71 -1.16 20.76
CA ARG A 134 -16.26 -2.50 21.15
C ARG A 134 -15.10 -2.97 20.27
N LEU A 135 -15.21 -2.84 18.95
CA LEU A 135 -14.10 -3.09 18.01
C LEU A 135 -12.89 -2.22 18.36
N ILE A 136 -13.07 -0.90 18.47
CA ILE A 136 -12.00 0.06 18.78
C ILE A 136 -11.24 -0.34 20.05
N GLU A 137 -11.94 -0.64 21.15
CA GLU A 137 -11.33 -1.02 22.42
C GLU A 137 -10.53 -2.32 22.36
N SER A 138 -10.94 -3.29 21.55
CA SER A 138 -10.16 -4.52 21.33
C SER A 138 -8.86 -4.22 20.56
N LEU A 139 -8.93 -3.41 19.50
CA LEU A 139 -7.79 -3.11 18.64
C LEU A 139 -6.71 -2.30 19.36
N LYS A 140 -7.09 -1.29 20.16
CA LYS A 140 -6.16 -0.40 20.88
C LYS A 140 -5.19 -1.12 21.79
N ARG A 141 -5.56 -2.31 22.29
CA ARG A 141 -4.73 -3.12 23.19
C ARG A 141 -3.42 -3.59 22.56
N SER A 142 -3.38 -3.69 21.24
CA SER A 142 -2.18 -4.06 20.47
C SER A 142 -1.23 -2.88 20.21
N SER A 143 -1.53 -1.69 20.73
CA SER A 143 -0.78 -0.46 20.47
C SER A 143 -0.15 0.12 21.73
N SER A 144 1.12 0.53 21.67
CA SER A 144 1.79 1.24 22.76
C SER A 144 1.19 2.63 23.02
N PHE A 145 0.40 3.16 22.08
CA PHE A 145 -0.28 4.45 22.23
C PHE A 145 -1.64 4.33 22.91
N GLY A 146 -2.15 3.11 23.08
CA GLY A 146 -3.55 2.89 23.44
C GLY A 146 -4.51 3.51 22.43
N LYS A 147 -4.16 3.47 21.14
CA LYS A 147 -4.93 4.01 20.01
C LYS A 147 -4.96 3.00 18.85
N VAL A 148 -5.97 3.07 18.00
CA VAL A 148 -6.04 2.31 16.74
C VAL A 148 -5.34 3.11 15.65
N SER A 149 -4.46 2.48 14.86
CA SER A 149 -3.92 3.14 13.68
C SER A 149 -4.97 3.18 12.57
N PHE A 150 -5.10 4.31 11.89
CA PHE A 150 -5.95 4.45 10.71
C PHE A 150 -5.16 5.10 9.61
N TRP A 151 -5.42 4.71 8.38
CA TRP A 151 -4.85 5.37 7.22
C TRP A 151 -5.79 5.24 6.03
N ASN A 152 -5.50 6.02 5.00
CA ASN A 152 -6.11 5.94 3.68
C ASN A 152 -5.06 6.44 2.67
N TRP A 153 -5.42 6.44 1.39
CA TRP A 153 -4.59 6.93 0.29
C TRP A 153 -4.44 8.46 0.23
N ASN A 154 -4.45 9.15 1.36
CA ASN A 154 -4.43 10.61 1.46
C ASN A 154 -3.71 11.08 2.73
N LEU A 155 -3.52 12.40 2.83
CA LEU A 155 -2.85 13.07 3.95
C LEU A 155 -3.79 13.35 5.14
N ALA A 156 -5.08 13.07 5.00
CA ALA A 156 -6.12 13.22 6.02
C ALA A 156 -7.34 12.32 5.70
N PRO A 157 -8.22 12.03 6.67
CA PRO A 157 -9.50 11.36 6.41
C PRO A 157 -10.30 12.06 5.31
N GLN A 158 -11.08 11.31 4.55
CA GLN A 158 -11.79 11.82 3.39
C GLN A 158 -13.21 11.27 3.27
N THR A 159 -13.97 11.85 2.35
CA THR A 159 -15.15 11.19 1.80
C THR A 159 -14.71 10.38 0.59
N THR A 160 -14.91 9.07 0.65
CA THR A 160 -14.60 8.17 -0.44
C THR A 160 -15.54 8.43 -1.62
N PRO A 161 -15.16 8.04 -2.85
CA PRO A 161 -15.95 8.40 -4.03
C PRO A 161 -17.32 7.71 -4.14
N ASP A 162 -17.58 6.67 -3.35
CA ASP A 162 -18.89 6.06 -3.13
C ASP A 162 -19.75 6.82 -2.08
N GLY A 163 -19.23 7.91 -1.52
CA GLY A 163 -19.93 8.80 -0.60
C GLY A 163 -19.76 8.46 0.88
N ALA A 164 -19.06 7.38 1.24
CA ALA A 164 -18.79 7.06 2.62
C ALA A 164 -17.77 8.05 3.21
N THR A 165 -17.99 8.54 4.43
CA THR A 165 -17.05 9.48 5.08
C THR A 165 -16.32 8.79 6.21
N GLU A 166 -15.00 8.96 6.26
CA GLU A 166 -14.13 8.39 7.27
C GLU A 166 -14.18 9.24 8.56
N HIS A 167 -15.24 9.05 9.34
CA HIS A 167 -15.32 9.62 10.68
C HIS A 167 -14.48 8.80 11.66
N LEU A 168 -13.64 9.47 12.43
CA LEU A 168 -12.75 8.85 13.41
C LEU A 168 -13.03 9.42 14.80
N THR A 169 -12.91 8.59 15.83
CA THR A 169 -12.94 9.06 17.24
C THR A 169 -11.56 9.52 17.70
N LYS A 170 -11.48 10.10 18.90
CA LYS A 170 -10.21 10.43 19.58
C LYS A 170 -9.32 9.21 19.86
N ASP A 171 -9.84 8.00 19.73
CA ASP A 171 -9.12 6.76 19.97
C ASP A 171 -8.26 6.34 18.77
N PHE A 172 -8.32 7.07 17.66
CA PHE A 172 -7.50 6.83 16.48
C PHE A 172 -6.24 7.66 16.44
N THR A 173 -5.24 7.10 15.77
CA THR A 173 -4.08 7.81 15.24
C THR A 173 -4.08 7.69 13.72
N PHE A 174 -4.15 8.81 13.00
CA PHE A 174 -4.15 8.84 11.55
C PHE A 174 -2.73 8.89 10.98
N MET A 175 -2.34 7.89 10.20
CA MET A 175 -1.06 7.80 9.49
C MET A 175 -1.23 8.36 8.07
N PRO A 176 -0.68 9.55 7.77
CA PRO A 176 -0.79 10.13 6.44
C PRO A 176 0.07 9.40 5.42
N GLU A 177 -0.46 9.27 4.21
CA GLU A 177 0.20 8.62 3.09
C GLU A 177 0.46 9.58 1.94
N VAL A 178 1.61 9.37 1.28
CA VAL A 178 1.89 9.99 0.01
C VAL A 178 1.36 9.11 -1.11
N TRP A 179 0.25 9.51 -1.74
CA TRP A 179 -0.30 8.75 -2.84
C TRP A 179 0.61 8.65 -4.08
N GLY A 180 1.58 9.55 -4.29
CA GLY A 180 2.33 9.66 -5.57
C GLY A 180 3.82 9.96 -5.43
N ALA A 181 4.58 9.87 -6.53
CA ALA A 181 6.02 10.15 -6.55
C ALA A 181 6.42 11.63 -6.60
N ASN A 182 5.44 12.54 -6.52
CA ASN A 182 5.67 13.98 -6.52
C ASN A 182 5.90 14.51 -5.09
N VAL A 183 6.42 15.73 -5.02
CA VAL A 183 6.51 16.46 -3.75
C VAL A 183 5.12 16.72 -3.20
N VAL A 184 4.88 16.42 -1.93
CA VAL A 184 3.61 16.76 -1.26
C VAL A 184 3.46 18.27 -1.09
N ASN A 185 2.24 18.77 -1.15
CA ASN A 185 1.98 20.16 -0.80
C ASN A 185 2.07 20.35 0.73
N ALA A 186 2.98 21.21 1.18
CA ALA A 186 3.20 21.50 2.61
C ALA A 186 1.96 22.05 3.34
N GLU A 187 1.04 22.71 2.63
CA GLU A 187 -0.23 23.17 3.18
C GLU A 187 -1.16 22.00 3.50
N TRP A 188 -1.03 20.88 2.77
CA TRP A 188 -1.85 19.70 2.97
C TRP A 188 -1.28 18.74 4.02
N VAL A 189 -0.02 18.91 4.43
CA VAL A 189 0.56 18.12 5.51
C VAL A 189 0.17 18.73 6.86
N ARG A 190 -0.57 17.96 7.67
CA ARG A 190 -0.96 18.36 9.03
C ARG A 190 0.23 18.20 9.98
N GLU A 191 0.19 18.88 11.13
CA GLU A 191 1.25 18.74 12.13
C GLU A 191 1.18 17.36 12.80
N ALA A 192 2.33 16.71 12.95
CA ALA A 192 2.43 15.45 13.67
C ALA A 192 1.98 15.60 15.12
N GLY A 193 1.20 14.65 15.62
CA GLY A 193 0.67 14.66 16.98
C GLY A 193 -0.50 15.64 17.20
N ALA A 194 -0.88 16.44 16.21
CA ALA A 194 -2.04 17.32 16.31
C ALA A 194 -3.33 16.52 16.55
N VAL A 195 -4.18 17.04 17.43
CA VAL A 195 -5.57 16.57 17.61
C VAL A 195 -6.51 17.61 17.01
N ASP A 196 -7.76 17.22 16.75
CA ASP A 196 -8.75 18.12 16.13
C ASP A 196 -8.21 18.75 14.84
N PHE A 197 -7.60 17.93 13.98
CA PHE A 197 -7.04 18.39 12.71
C PHE A 197 -8.11 18.44 11.62
N TRP A 198 -7.86 19.20 10.56
CA TRP A 198 -8.81 19.31 9.44
C TRP A 198 -8.68 18.10 8.52
N ASP A 199 -9.79 17.41 8.28
CA ASP A 199 -9.93 16.37 7.27
C ASP A 199 -9.86 16.96 5.84
N SER A 200 -10.00 16.12 4.83
CA SER A 200 -9.95 16.53 3.42
C SER A 200 -11.18 17.34 2.98
N ASN A 201 -12.25 17.34 3.77
CA ASN A 201 -13.49 18.06 3.53
C ASN A 201 -13.58 19.38 4.31
N GLY A 202 -12.53 19.76 5.04
CA GLY A 202 -12.52 20.96 5.88
C GLY A 202 -13.32 20.83 7.18
N LYS A 203 -13.58 19.60 7.63
CA LYS A 203 -14.20 19.28 8.93
C LYS A 203 -13.14 18.88 9.95
N LYS A 204 -13.46 19.01 11.25
CA LYS A 204 -12.54 18.63 12.32
C LYS A 204 -12.66 17.13 12.62
N SER A 205 -11.53 16.42 12.59
CA SER A 205 -11.43 15.04 13.07
C SER A 205 -10.85 15.03 14.48
N PRO A 206 -11.52 14.41 15.48
CA PRO A 206 -11.02 14.34 16.85
C PRO A 206 -9.87 13.34 17.03
N ALA A 207 -9.52 12.59 15.98
CA ALA A 207 -8.35 11.72 15.97
C ALA A 207 -7.05 12.51 16.14
N GLN A 208 -5.96 11.80 16.43
CA GLN A 208 -4.62 12.37 16.50
C GLN A 208 -3.85 12.08 15.22
N MET A 209 -3.10 13.04 14.66
CA MET A 209 -2.12 12.76 13.62
C MET A 209 -0.96 11.92 14.17
N ALA A 210 -0.58 10.87 13.47
CA ALA A 210 0.59 10.07 13.81
C ALA A 210 1.88 10.90 13.76
N ASN A 211 2.93 10.39 14.39
CA ASN A 211 4.30 10.91 14.20
C ASN A 211 5.10 10.10 13.18
N ILE A 212 4.44 9.23 12.42
CA ILE A 212 4.95 8.55 11.23
C ILE A 212 4.31 9.13 9.98
N PHE A 213 5.10 9.27 8.92
CA PHE A 213 4.65 9.71 7.60
C PHE A 213 4.96 8.59 6.58
N MET A 214 3.94 8.12 5.87
CA MET A 214 4.09 6.96 4.99
C MET A 214 4.57 7.37 3.59
N GLY A 215 5.31 6.47 2.95
CA GLY A 215 5.89 6.67 1.63
C GLY A 215 4.89 6.57 0.48
N MET A 216 5.42 6.48 -0.74
CA MET A 216 4.63 6.32 -1.97
C MET A 216 3.82 5.02 -1.98
N ASN A 217 2.59 5.06 -2.48
CA ASN A 217 1.74 3.88 -2.61
C ASN A 217 2.18 2.94 -3.74
N GLU A 218 2.69 1.75 -3.42
CA GLU A 218 2.90 0.63 -4.36
C GLU A 218 3.63 1.03 -5.67
N PRO A 219 4.83 1.62 -5.60
CA PRO A 219 5.62 1.86 -6.82
C PRO A 219 6.18 0.57 -7.44
N ASP A 220 6.07 -0.56 -6.75
CA ASP A 220 6.64 -1.85 -7.13
C ASP A 220 5.67 -2.79 -7.86
N ILE A 221 4.46 -2.32 -8.17
CA ILE A 221 3.50 -3.05 -8.99
C ILE A 221 3.19 -2.30 -10.27
N GLN A 222 2.90 -3.05 -11.33
CA GLN A 222 2.28 -2.48 -12.50
C GLN A 222 0.83 -2.11 -12.15
N GLY A 223 0.55 -0.81 -12.01
CA GLY A 223 -0.81 -0.34 -11.72
C GLY A 223 -1.77 -0.55 -12.90
N SER A 224 -3.06 -0.33 -12.66
CA SER A 224 -4.18 -0.39 -13.61
C SER A 224 -5.13 0.80 -13.38
N CYS A 225 -6.22 0.93 -14.14
CA CYS A 225 -7.37 1.72 -13.69
C CYS A 225 -8.28 0.92 -12.76
N MET A 226 -8.93 1.62 -11.84
CA MET A 226 -10.12 1.13 -11.13
C MET A 226 -11.32 1.01 -12.08
N GLY A 227 -12.29 0.16 -11.72
CA GLY A 227 -13.57 0.06 -12.43
C GLY A 227 -13.61 -0.96 -13.57
N ASP A 228 -14.29 -0.62 -14.66
CA ASP A 228 -14.57 -1.52 -15.79
C ASP A 228 -13.33 -1.93 -16.61
N MET A 229 -12.20 -1.25 -16.46
CA MET A 229 -10.91 -1.61 -17.08
C MET A 229 -9.90 -2.15 -16.06
N PHE A 230 -10.35 -2.57 -14.87
CA PHE A 230 -9.47 -3.13 -13.86
C PHE A 230 -8.80 -4.40 -14.36
N GLY A 231 -7.48 -4.35 -14.36
CA GLY A 231 -6.59 -5.42 -14.78
C GLY A 231 -6.33 -5.49 -16.28
N THR A 232 -7.13 -4.80 -17.11
CA THR A 232 -6.94 -4.80 -18.56
C THR A 232 -6.15 -3.58 -19.03
N CYS A 233 -6.26 -2.46 -18.34
CA CYS A 233 -5.43 -1.29 -18.64
C CYS A 233 -4.07 -1.39 -18.00
N THR A 234 -3.03 -1.40 -18.83
CA THR A 234 -1.65 -1.70 -18.39
C THR A 234 -0.74 -0.48 -18.36
N ARG A 235 -1.21 0.66 -18.90
CA ARG A 235 -0.46 1.92 -18.97
C ARG A 235 -1.38 3.13 -19.27
N PRO A 236 -0.97 4.36 -18.91
CA PRO A 236 -1.71 5.56 -19.27
C PRO A 236 -1.64 5.86 -20.78
N CYS A 237 -2.61 6.60 -21.30
CA CYS A 237 -2.54 7.13 -22.65
C CYS A 237 -1.38 8.11 -22.85
N THR A 238 -0.68 7.94 -23.98
CA THR A 238 0.29 8.92 -24.47
C THR A 238 -0.40 10.15 -25.05
N PRO A 239 0.29 11.32 -25.13
CA PRO A 239 -0.25 12.48 -25.83
C PRO A 239 -0.69 12.20 -27.27
N ASP A 240 -0.01 11.28 -27.98
CA ASP A 240 -0.40 10.85 -29.32
C ASP A 240 -1.71 10.06 -29.32
N ALA A 241 -1.88 9.14 -28.38
CA ALA A 241 -3.14 8.38 -28.23
C ALA A 241 -4.32 9.33 -27.95
N VAL A 242 -4.13 10.31 -27.07
CA VAL A 242 -5.14 11.34 -26.77
C VAL A 242 -5.47 12.16 -28.02
N ARG A 243 -4.46 12.65 -28.74
CA ARG A 243 -4.67 13.42 -29.99
C ARG A 243 -5.39 12.62 -31.08
N ALA A 244 -5.14 11.32 -31.15
CA ALA A 244 -5.77 10.41 -32.10
C ALA A 244 -7.18 9.96 -31.67
N ASN A 245 -7.67 10.40 -30.50
CA ASN A 245 -8.90 9.91 -29.87
C ASN A 245 -8.89 8.37 -29.67
N ASP A 246 -7.70 7.81 -29.42
CA ASP A 246 -7.40 6.39 -29.16
C ASP A 246 -7.10 6.19 -27.66
N CYS A 247 -7.90 6.84 -26.81
CA CYS A 247 -7.73 6.85 -25.38
C CYS A 247 -9.06 6.55 -24.68
N PRO A 248 -9.45 5.26 -24.58
CA PRO A 248 -10.71 4.89 -23.94
C PRO A 248 -10.63 5.18 -22.45
N ALA A 249 -11.70 5.77 -21.90
CA ALA A 249 -11.77 6.12 -20.49
C ALA A 249 -12.33 4.98 -19.66
N ALA A 250 -11.63 4.62 -18.59
CA ALA A 250 -12.13 3.70 -17.59
C ALA A 250 -13.22 4.37 -16.75
N ASN A 251 -14.21 3.59 -16.34
CA ASN A 251 -15.32 4.04 -15.54
C ASN A 251 -15.37 3.29 -14.20
N ARG A 252 -15.33 4.04 -13.10
CA ARG A 252 -15.35 3.49 -11.74
C ARG A 252 -16.70 2.88 -11.34
N GLN A 253 -17.77 3.16 -12.06
CA GLN A 253 -19.11 2.74 -11.69
C GLN A 253 -19.19 1.21 -11.51
N ILE A 254 -19.57 0.80 -10.30
CA ILE A 254 -19.73 -0.60 -9.94
C ILE A 254 -20.85 -1.23 -10.78
N GLY A 255 -20.60 -2.42 -11.32
CA GLY A 255 -21.59 -3.20 -12.07
C GLY A 255 -21.61 -2.94 -13.58
N LEU A 256 -20.77 -2.04 -14.08
CA LEU A 256 -20.53 -1.95 -15.52
C LEU A 256 -19.83 -3.25 -16.03
N PRO A 257 -20.14 -3.70 -17.25
CA PRO A 257 -19.40 -4.79 -17.87
C PRO A 257 -17.95 -4.37 -18.13
N PRO A 258 -16.99 -5.31 -18.16
CA PRO A 258 -15.62 -5.00 -18.49
C PRO A 258 -15.49 -4.27 -19.83
N SER A 259 -14.63 -3.26 -19.88
CA SER A 259 -14.33 -2.45 -21.05
C SER A 259 -12.88 -2.69 -21.50
N PRO A 260 -12.59 -2.73 -22.81
CA PRO A 260 -11.23 -2.95 -23.28
C PRO A 260 -10.42 -1.64 -23.29
N PRO A 261 -9.11 -1.70 -23.00
CA PRO A 261 -8.19 -0.62 -23.32
C PRO A 261 -8.02 -0.50 -24.84
N ASN A 262 -7.20 0.45 -25.31
CA ASN A 262 -6.82 0.48 -26.72
C ASN A 262 -5.92 -0.72 -27.10
N SER A 263 -5.59 -0.84 -28.39
CA SER A 263 -4.75 -1.93 -28.92
C SER A 263 -3.33 -2.03 -28.31
N ARG A 264 -2.88 -0.99 -27.59
CA ARG A 264 -1.59 -0.93 -26.89
C ARG A 264 -1.73 -1.10 -25.38
N GLY A 265 -2.93 -1.44 -24.89
CA GLY A 265 -3.21 -1.56 -23.46
C GLY A 265 -3.30 -0.20 -22.74
N MET A 266 -3.44 0.92 -23.47
CA MET A 266 -3.56 2.25 -22.89
C MET A 266 -5.02 2.63 -22.62
N CYS A 267 -5.22 3.42 -21.57
CA CYS A 267 -6.52 3.99 -21.25
C CYS A 267 -6.37 5.29 -20.40
N ASP A 268 -7.48 5.98 -20.21
CA ASP A 268 -7.62 7.13 -19.33
C ASP A 268 -8.20 6.71 -17.97
N CYS A 269 -7.35 6.73 -16.93
CA CYS A 269 -7.76 6.46 -15.55
C CYS A 269 -8.19 7.70 -14.78
N TRP A 270 -8.31 8.88 -15.40
CA TRP A 270 -8.40 10.15 -14.66
C TRP A 270 -9.74 10.86 -14.88
N SER A 271 -10.34 10.71 -16.06
CA SER A 271 -11.59 11.42 -16.36
C SER A 271 -12.80 10.86 -15.60
N MET A 272 -12.84 9.54 -15.39
CA MET A 272 -14.00 8.85 -14.77
C MET A 272 -13.59 7.71 -13.82
N SER A 273 -12.30 7.62 -13.49
CA SER A 273 -11.77 6.59 -12.60
C SER A 273 -10.56 7.14 -11.82
N GLU A 274 -9.77 6.23 -11.26
CA GLU A 274 -8.44 6.49 -10.68
C GLU A 274 -7.52 5.29 -10.94
N ALA A 275 -6.20 5.49 -10.83
CA ALA A 275 -5.25 4.39 -10.94
C ALA A 275 -5.19 3.56 -9.65
N THR A 276 -4.82 2.29 -9.75
CA THR A 276 -4.72 1.36 -8.62
C THR A 276 -3.47 1.58 -7.78
N GLY A 277 -2.41 2.20 -8.32
CA GLY A 277 -1.15 2.43 -7.61
C GLY A 277 -0.20 3.37 -8.35
N VAL A 278 0.87 3.79 -7.68
CA VAL A 278 1.85 4.77 -8.21
C VAL A 278 2.61 4.24 -9.41
N GLY A 279 2.77 2.91 -9.50
CA GLY A 279 3.29 2.26 -10.69
C GLY A 279 2.62 2.78 -11.97
N PHE A 280 1.33 3.11 -11.98
CA PHE A 280 0.69 3.62 -13.20
C PHE A 280 1.14 5.03 -13.64
N TRP A 281 1.76 5.81 -12.75
CA TRP A 281 2.00 7.24 -12.95
C TRP A 281 3.33 7.48 -13.68
N PRO A 282 3.32 8.19 -14.83
CA PRO A 282 4.56 8.61 -15.44
C PRO A 282 5.17 9.73 -14.58
N VAL A 283 6.44 9.58 -14.22
CA VAL A 283 7.19 10.68 -13.59
C VAL A 283 7.63 11.63 -14.72
N PRO A 284 7.27 12.93 -14.69
CA PRO A 284 7.60 13.84 -15.78
C PRO A 284 9.11 13.84 -16.09
N GLY A 285 9.47 13.67 -17.35
CA GLY A 285 10.88 13.63 -17.78
C GLY A 285 11.55 12.26 -17.66
N CYS A 286 10.82 11.22 -17.26
CA CYS A 286 11.24 9.83 -17.40
C CYS A 286 10.62 9.23 -18.66
N SER A 287 11.39 8.42 -19.39
CA SER A 287 10.92 7.77 -20.63
C SER A 287 10.25 6.43 -20.34
N ALA A 288 10.62 5.78 -19.26
CA ALA A 288 9.98 4.58 -18.78
C ALA A 288 8.61 4.93 -18.20
N GLU A 289 7.61 4.19 -18.65
CA GLU A 289 6.35 4.07 -17.94
C GLU A 289 6.73 3.48 -16.57
N GLN A 290 6.36 4.16 -15.46
CA GLN A 290 6.32 3.60 -14.09
C GLN A 290 7.62 3.69 -13.23
N PRO A 291 7.55 4.07 -11.94
CA PRO A 291 8.66 3.98 -10.99
C PRO A 291 8.95 2.56 -10.47
N LEU A 292 9.00 1.59 -11.38
CA LEU A 292 9.24 0.18 -11.06
C LEU A 292 10.66 -0.07 -10.52
N PRO A 293 10.90 -1.20 -9.82
CA PRO A 293 12.22 -1.61 -9.34
C PRO A 293 13.31 -1.63 -10.41
N ASP A 294 12.94 -1.79 -11.67
CA ASP A 294 13.87 -1.77 -12.80
C ASP A 294 14.35 -0.37 -13.20
N LEU A 295 13.64 0.70 -12.81
CA LEU A 295 14.10 2.07 -13.07
C LEU A 295 15.46 2.37 -12.46
N TRP A 296 15.76 1.74 -11.32
CA TRP A 296 17.08 1.82 -10.68
C TRP A 296 18.22 1.46 -11.60
N ASN A 297 17.97 0.56 -12.57
CA ASN A 297 18.97 0.09 -13.52
C ASN A 297 18.82 0.77 -14.89
N GLN A 298 17.59 1.01 -15.34
CA GLN A 298 17.29 1.45 -16.70
C GLN A 298 17.38 2.97 -16.89
N GLU A 299 16.95 3.74 -15.89
CA GLU A 299 16.91 5.22 -15.95
C GLU A 299 17.36 5.87 -14.63
N PRO A 300 18.67 5.85 -14.32
CA PRO A 300 19.19 6.42 -13.08
C PRO A 300 18.81 7.88 -12.83
N GLN A 301 18.70 8.68 -13.90
CA GLN A 301 18.24 10.07 -13.84
C GLN A 301 16.79 10.20 -13.34
N CYS A 302 15.93 9.22 -13.63
CA CYS A 302 14.56 9.20 -13.15
C CYS A 302 14.52 8.94 -11.65
N ILE A 303 15.33 7.98 -11.18
CA ILE A 303 15.47 7.71 -9.75
C ILE A 303 16.00 8.92 -9.00
N ASP A 304 17.00 9.64 -9.54
CA ASP A 304 17.50 10.85 -8.88
C ASP A 304 16.38 11.90 -8.71
N LYS A 305 15.47 12.01 -9.68
CA LYS A 305 14.29 12.87 -9.57
C LYS A 305 13.29 12.37 -8.52
N VAL A 306 12.95 11.08 -8.51
CA VAL A 306 12.06 10.48 -7.49
C VAL A 306 12.63 10.68 -6.09
N MET A 307 13.94 10.46 -5.92
CA MET A 307 14.61 10.65 -4.63
C MET A 307 14.74 12.12 -4.23
N SER A 308 14.88 13.03 -5.19
CA SER A 308 14.81 14.47 -4.92
C SER A 308 13.41 14.87 -4.42
N ASN A 309 12.36 14.37 -5.06
CA ASN A 309 10.99 14.60 -4.62
C ASN A 309 10.74 14.03 -3.22
N TRP A 310 11.22 12.81 -2.96
CA TRP A 310 11.14 12.18 -1.65
C TRP A 310 11.84 13.00 -0.57
N LYS A 311 13.06 13.47 -0.81
CA LYS A 311 13.80 14.28 0.17
C LYS A 311 13.09 15.58 0.49
N GLU A 312 12.46 16.21 -0.49
CA GLU A 312 11.67 17.42 -0.26
C GLU A 312 10.38 17.12 0.53
N THR A 313 9.68 16.03 0.19
CA THR A 313 8.53 15.53 0.97
C THR A 313 8.91 15.22 2.41
N ALA A 314 10.03 14.54 2.62
CA ALA A 314 10.55 14.23 3.95
C ALA A 314 10.93 15.49 4.73
N ARG A 315 11.53 16.49 4.08
CA ARG A 315 11.82 17.80 4.67
C ARG A 315 10.55 18.48 5.15
N ILE A 316 9.49 18.47 4.35
CA ILE A 316 8.17 19.01 4.70
C ILE A 316 7.59 18.26 5.92
N ALA A 317 7.60 16.92 5.89
CA ALA A 317 7.12 16.11 7.00
C ALA A 317 7.93 16.37 8.28
N TRP A 318 9.26 16.39 8.20
CA TRP A 318 10.11 16.69 9.36
C TRP A 318 9.82 18.08 9.95
N GLN A 319 9.63 19.11 9.11
CA GLN A 319 9.24 20.45 9.56
C GLN A 319 7.86 20.48 10.23
N LYS A 320 6.97 19.56 9.87
CA LYS A 320 5.66 19.35 10.49
C LYS A 320 5.72 18.47 11.75
N GLY A 321 6.92 18.09 12.19
CA GLY A 321 7.15 17.37 13.44
C GLY A 321 7.13 15.84 13.32
N TYR A 322 7.02 15.29 12.10
CA TYR A 322 7.08 13.84 11.92
C TYR A 322 8.47 13.31 12.29
N LYS A 323 8.49 12.24 13.07
CA LYS A 323 9.72 11.61 13.60
C LYS A 323 10.14 10.41 12.80
N TYR A 324 9.18 9.72 12.19
CA TYR A 324 9.37 8.47 11.50
C TYR A 324 8.88 8.58 10.08
N LEU A 325 9.60 7.94 9.16
CA LEU A 325 9.18 7.77 7.77
C LEU A 325 9.17 6.27 7.47
N THR A 326 8.28 5.83 6.58
CA THR A 326 8.37 4.51 5.96
C THR A 326 9.10 4.61 4.62
N THR A 327 9.63 3.49 4.12
CA THR A 327 9.86 3.33 2.68
C THR A 327 8.54 3.52 1.91
N PRO A 328 8.55 3.54 0.58
CA PRO A 328 7.33 3.27 -0.16
C PRO A 328 6.63 2.00 0.33
N LEU A 329 5.33 1.96 0.14
CA LEU A 329 4.45 0.89 0.58
C LEU A 329 4.50 -0.22 -0.47
N LEU A 330 5.31 -1.25 -0.24
CA LEU A 330 5.63 -2.25 -1.26
C LEU A 330 4.58 -3.37 -1.26
N ALA A 331 4.17 -3.84 -2.44
CA ALA A 331 3.18 -4.93 -2.55
C ALA A 331 3.75 -6.23 -3.14
N VAL A 332 4.90 -6.21 -3.81
CA VAL A 332 5.49 -7.36 -4.52
C VAL A 332 6.98 -7.53 -4.22
N ASP A 333 7.80 -6.50 -4.44
CA ASP A 333 9.26 -6.57 -4.41
C ASP A 333 9.85 -5.83 -3.19
N VAL A 334 10.00 -6.55 -2.08
CA VAL A 334 10.63 -6.03 -0.85
C VAL A 334 12.10 -5.65 -1.07
N SER A 335 12.79 -6.15 -2.10
CA SER A 335 14.17 -5.74 -2.39
C SER A 335 14.28 -4.27 -2.79
N TYR A 336 13.19 -3.67 -3.28
CA TYR A 336 13.08 -2.24 -3.51
C TYR A 336 13.36 -1.43 -2.24
N ALA A 337 12.89 -1.91 -1.07
CA ALA A 337 13.10 -1.23 0.21
C ALA A 337 14.59 -1.02 0.49
N GLU A 338 15.41 -2.04 0.24
CA GLU A 338 16.84 -1.98 0.50
C GLU A 338 17.53 -0.91 -0.35
N LYS A 339 17.28 -0.91 -1.67
CA LYS A 339 17.83 0.09 -2.59
C LYS A 339 17.38 1.50 -2.22
N PHE A 340 16.10 1.64 -1.86
CA PHE A 340 15.53 2.91 -1.44
C PHE A 340 16.20 3.43 -0.16
N ILE A 341 16.36 2.57 0.86
CA ILE A 341 17.06 2.90 2.11
C ILE A 341 18.50 3.32 1.82
N GLU A 342 19.24 2.53 1.02
CA GLU A 342 20.63 2.83 0.69
C GLU A 342 20.77 4.22 0.03
N LYS A 343 19.88 4.56 -0.89
CA LYS A 343 19.90 5.85 -1.59
C LYS A 343 19.37 7.01 -0.72
N ALA A 344 18.31 6.79 0.07
CA ALA A 344 17.70 7.81 0.92
C ALA A 344 18.62 8.19 2.09
N CYS A 345 19.19 7.18 2.75
CA CYS A 345 20.01 7.31 3.95
C CYS A 345 21.51 7.46 3.65
N GLY A 346 21.92 7.32 2.37
CA GLY A 346 23.31 7.39 1.94
C GLY A 346 24.15 6.26 2.53
N CYS A 347 23.66 5.02 2.46
CA CYS A 347 24.33 3.86 3.01
C CYS A 347 25.35 3.26 2.04
N VAL A 348 26.50 2.86 2.58
CA VAL A 348 27.53 2.09 1.89
C VAL A 348 27.99 0.98 2.83
N ASN A 349 27.83 -0.29 2.42
CA ASN A 349 28.21 -1.47 3.22
C ASN A 349 27.62 -1.47 4.65
N GLY A 350 26.34 -1.09 4.80
CA GLY A 350 25.66 -1.05 6.11
C GLY A 350 25.91 0.22 6.93
N ALA A 351 26.85 1.08 6.55
CA ALA A 351 27.09 2.36 7.21
C ALA A 351 26.39 3.49 6.46
N CYS A 352 25.53 4.26 7.15
CA CYS A 352 24.73 5.32 6.55
C CYS A 352 25.17 6.71 7.03
N SER A 353 25.05 7.70 6.16
CA SER A 353 25.37 9.10 6.52
C SER A 353 24.28 9.74 7.38
N CYS A 354 23.08 9.20 7.36
CA CYS A 354 21.96 9.61 8.19
C CYS A 354 20.98 8.45 8.44
N THR A 355 20.25 8.49 9.55
CA THR A 355 19.40 7.39 10.03
C THR A 355 18.04 7.85 10.59
N ASP A 356 17.58 9.05 10.21
CA ASP A 356 16.30 9.60 10.68
C ASP A 356 15.57 10.45 9.63
N ALA A 357 14.36 10.91 10.00
CA ALA A 357 13.49 11.67 9.11
C ALA A 357 14.07 13.01 8.62
N SER A 358 15.01 13.62 9.34
CA SER A 358 15.53 14.97 9.01
C SER A 358 16.28 15.03 7.68
N CYS A 359 16.79 13.89 7.20
CA CYS A 359 17.45 13.73 5.91
C CYS A 359 16.64 12.91 4.90
N GLY A 360 15.42 12.50 5.27
CA GLY A 360 14.58 11.60 4.49
C GLY A 360 14.93 10.12 4.61
N CYS A 361 15.65 9.71 5.64
CA CYS A 361 15.92 8.29 5.87
C CYS A 361 14.73 7.61 6.56
N PRO A 362 14.08 6.61 5.93
CA PRO A 362 13.02 5.86 6.57
C PRO A 362 13.57 4.90 7.62
N VAL A 363 12.84 4.76 8.73
CA VAL A 363 13.18 3.83 9.81
C VAL A 363 12.21 2.65 9.88
N TYR A 364 11.19 2.64 9.02
CA TYR A 364 10.25 1.54 8.87
C TYR A 364 10.16 1.12 7.40
N VAL A 365 9.87 -0.15 7.15
CA VAL A 365 9.52 -0.65 5.82
C VAL A 365 8.00 -0.71 5.69
N GLY A 366 7.44 -0.03 4.69
CA GLY A 366 6.01 -0.07 4.37
C GLY A 366 5.67 -1.29 3.51
N LEU A 367 4.54 -1.95 3.78
CA LEU A 367 4.13 -3.15 3.07
C LEU A 367 2.61 -3.23 2.91
N HIS A 368 2.17 -3.56 1.70
CA HIS A 368 0.84 -4.04 1.38
C HIS A 368 0.89 -5.55 1.12
N PHE A 369 -0.15 -6.27 1.51
CA PHE A 369 -0.21 -7.71 1.32
C PHE A 369 -1.63 -8.20 1.01
N TYR A 370 -1.75 -8.88 -0.12
CA TYR A 370 -2.97 -9.55 -0.53
C TYR A 370 -2.72 -11.04 -0.78
N ALA A 371 -3.59 -11.87 -0.20
CA ALA A 371 -3.75 -13.25 -0.63
C ALA A 371 -4.73 -13.31 -1.81
N PHE A 372 -4.79 -14.48 -2.48
CA PHE A 372 -5.58 -14.65 -3.70
C PHE A 372 -6.65 -15.74 -3.54
N ASP A 373 -7.84 -15.44 -4.04
CA ASP A 373 -8.89 -16.41 -4.41
C ASP A 373 -9.25 -17.43 -3.32
N CYS A 374 -9.34 -17.03 -2.06
CA CYS A 374 -9.76 -17.92 -0.96
C CYS A 374 -8.90 -19.18 -0.80
N ARG A 375 -7.64 -19.14 -1.24
CA ARG A 375 -6.73 -20.29 -1.28
C ARG A 375 -5.32 -19.92 -0.83
N PRO A 376 -5.14 -19.34 0.37
CA PRO A 376 -3.84 -18.82 0.80
C PRO A 376 -2.77 -19.91 0.96
N ARG A 377 -3.12 -21.19 1.09
CA ARG A 377 -2.15 -22.30 1.14
C ARG A 377 -1.80 -22.79 -0.26
N GLU A 378 -2.79 -23.05 -1.13
CA GLU A 378 -2.53 -23.48 -2.52
C GLU A 378 -1.74 -22.42 -3.30
N THR A 379 -2.01 -21.13 -3.07
CA THR A 379 -1.31 -20.00 -3.72
C THR A 379 0.00 -19.62 -3.04
N GLY A 380 0.36 -20.26 -1.92
CA GLY A 380 1.59 -19.95 -1.19
C GLY A 380 1.57 -18.61 -0.43
N ALA A 381 0.41 -17.94 -0.30
CA ALA A 381 0.30 -16.61 0.30
C ALA A 381 0.96 -16.51 1.69
N TYR A 382 0.72 -17.48 2.60
CA TYR A 382 1.35 -17.45 3.93
C TYR A 382 2.88 -17.54 3.87
N HIS A 383 3.41 -18.37 2.98
CA HIS A 383 4.84 -18.51 2.78
C HIS A 383 5.44 -17.22 2.20
N HIS A 384 4.81 -16.64 1.18
CA HIS A 384 5.27 -15.38 0.60
C HIS A 384 5.21 -14.22 1.59
N PHE A 385 4.18 -14.15 2.43
CA PHE A 385 4.12 -13.19 3.53
C PHE A 385 5.30 -13.36 4.49
N GLU A 386 5.53 -14.59 4.96
CA GLU A 386 6.62 -14.91 5.87
C GLU A 386 7.99 -14.59 5.25
N GLU A 387 8.21 -14.90 3.97
CA GLU A 387 9.45 -14.56 3.25
C GLU A 387 9.69 -13.05 3.21
N ARG A 388 8.65 -12.25 2.93
CA ARG A 388 8.71 -10.79 2.89
C ARG A 388 9.02 -10.19 4.26
N VAL A 389 8.36 -10.65 5.32
CA VAL A 389 8.65 -10.18 6.68
C VAL A 389 10.04 -10.62 7.14
N ASN A 390 10.49 -11.82 6.79
CA ASN A 390 11.86 -12.29 7.06
C ASN A 390 12.93 -11.51 6.28
N LEU A 391 12.63 -11.01 5.07
CA LEU A 391 13.49 -10.07 4.35
C LEU A 391 13.66 -8.78 5.16
N ILE A 392 12.57 -8.24 5.70
CA ILE A 392 12.61 -7.03 6.55
C ILE A 392 13.40 -7.31 7.83
N ALA A 393 13.27 -8.49 8.44
CA ALA A 393 14.07 -8.89 9.60
C ALA A 393 15.58 -8.80 9.29
N ARG A 394 16.01 -9.31 8.13
CA ARG A 394 17.41 -9.23 7.68
C ARG A 394 17.84 -7.78 7.44
N LEU A 395 16.96 -6.92 6.93
CA LEU A 395 17.25 -5.50 6.79
C LEU A 395 17.43 -4.83 8.16
N MET A 396 16.62 -5.17 9.16
CA MET A 396 16.79 -4.66 10.53
C MET A 396 18.10 -5.11 11.20
N GLU A 397 18.62 -6.27 10.81
CA GLU A 397 19.92 -6.77 11.25
C GLU A 397 21.07 -6.06 10.53
N LYS A 398 20.93 -5.81 9.22
CA LYS A 398 21.90 -5.06 8.41
C LYS A 398 21.94 -3.58 8.80
N TYR A 399 20.79 -2.98 9.09
CA TYR A 399 20.59 -1.57 9.38
C TYR A 399 19.92 -1.40 10.75
N THR A 400 20.73 -1.28 11.81
CA THR A 400 20.25 -1.31 13.20
C THR A 400 19.32 -0.15 13.58
N PHE A 401 19.25 0.91 12.76
CA PHE A 401 18.30 2.02 12.96
C PHE A 401 16.88 1.68 12.47
N LEU A 402 16.72 0.65 11.63
CA LEU A 402 15.40 0.18 11.21
C LEU A 402 14.67 -0.45 12.39
N LYS A 403 13.40 -0.08 12.52
CA LYS A 403 12.53 -0.42 13.64
C LYS A 403 11.57 -1.56 13.32
N GLY A 404 11.18 -1.73 12.06
CA GLY A 404 10.32 -2.84 11.65
C GLY A 404 9.49 -2.56 10.41
N ALA A 405 8.43 -3.35 10.25
CA ALA A 405 7.45 -3.27 9.19
C ALA A 405 6.18 -2.56 9.64
N ILE A 406 5.66 -1.66 8.80
CA ILE A 406 4.32 -1.11 8.87
C ILE A 406 3.53 -1.77 7.75
N ILE A 407 2.69 -2.73 8.11
CA ILE A 407 1.83 -3.44 7.16
C ILE A 407 0.49 -2.74 7.19
N ASN A 408 0.31 -1.73 6.34
CA ASN A 408 -0.86 -0.86 6.37
C ASN A 408 -2.01 -1.41 5.50
N GLU A 409 -1.76 -2.26 4.51
CA GLU A 409 -2.84 -2.86 3.73
C GLU A 409 -2.79 -4.38 3.78
N VAL A 410 -3.82 -5.03 4.34
CA VAL A 410 -3.96 -6.48 4.31
C VAL A 410 -5.36 -6.90 3.92
N GLY A 411 -5.47 -7.79 2.94
CA GLY A 411 -6.74 -8.33 2.49
C GLY A 411 -6.61 -9.57 1.61
N MET A 412 -7.69 -9.86 0.88
CA MET A 412 -7.73 -10.95 -0.08
C MET A 412 -8.37 -10.48 -1.39
N LEU A 413 -7.65 -10.65 -2.47
CA LEU A 413 -8.08 -10.32 -3.83
C LEU A 413 -8.97 -11.43 -4.40
N ASN A 414 -10.03 -11.04 -5.10
CA ASN A 414 -10.98 -11.94 -5.76
C ASN A 414 -10.48 -12.34 -7.16
N CYS A 415 -9.27 -12.87 -7.25
CA CYS A 415 -8.64 -13.24 -8.51
C CYS A 415 -7.53 -14.25 -8.26
N ALA A 416 -7.10 -14.95 -9.32
CA ALA A 416 -5.98 -15.88 -9.27
C ALA A 416 -5.00 -15.57 -10.43
N PRO A 417 -4.10 -14.56 -10.26
CA PRO A 417 -3.12 -14.23 -11.30
C PRO A 417 -2.16 -15.41 -11.55
N THR A 418 -1.61 -15.48 -12.75
CA THR A 418 -0.58 -16.45 -13.14
C THR A 418 0.73 -15.74 -13.52
N GLU A 419 1.79 -16.49 -13.80
CA GLU A 419 3.03 -15.89 -14.31
C GLU A 419 2.82 -15.25 -15.70
N GLU A 420 1.95 -15.85 -16.53
CA GLU A 420 1.62 -15.36 -17.86
C GLU A 420 0.62 -14.20 -17.87
N ASP A 421 -0.28 -14.17 -16.89
CA ASP A 421 -1.26 -13.10 -16.68
C ASP A 421 -1.15 -12.59 -15.23
N PRO A 422 -0.14 -11.76 -14.94
CA PRO A 422 0.17 -11.34 -13.57
C PRO A 422 -0.87 -10.36 -13.01
N ILE A 423 -1.80 -9.90 -13.84
CA ILE A 423 -2.74 -8.87 -13.46
C ILE A 423 -4.00 -9.51 -12.85
N CYS A 424 -4.35 -9.04 -11.67
CA CYS A 424 -5.56 -9.47 -10.98
C CYS A 424 -6.81 -9.02 -11.73
N VAL A 425 -7.54 -9.96 -12.34
CA VAL A 425 -8.88 -9.70 -12.90
C VAL A 425 -9.93 -10.27 -11.93
N PRO A 426 -10.86 -9.47 -11.39
CA PRO A 426 -11.89 -9.94 -10.47
C PRO A 426 -12.72 -11.11 -11.01
N ASP A 427 -13.12 -12.02 -10.13
CA ASP A 427 -13.88 -13.25 -10.42
C ASP A 427 -13.18 -14.24 -11.38
N SER A 428 -11.86 -14.13 -11.58
CA SER A 428 -11.08 -15.05 -12.44
C SER A 428 -10.70 -16.37 -11.77
N GLY A 429 -10.83 -16.47 -10.45
CA GLY A 429 -10.38 -17.60 -9.66
C GLY A 429 -11.37 -18.77 -9.53
N LYS A 430 -11.03 -19.74 -8.67
CA LYS A 430 -11.81 -20.93 -8.32
C LYS A 430 -13.00 -20.59 -7.41
N PHE A 431 -12.89 -19.53 -6.61
CA PHE A 431 -13.91 -19.07 -5.68
C PHE A 431 -14.37 -17.65 -6.01
N PRO A 432 -14.93 -17.41 -7.21
CA PRO A 432 -15.30 -16.06 -7.61
C PRO A 432 -16.37 -15.48 -6.68
N ALA A 433 -16.12 -14.29 -6.14
CA ALA A 433 -16.97 -13.62 -5.16
C ALA A 433 -18.42 -13.50 -5.63
N LYS A 434 -18.68 -13.32 -6.94
CA LYS A 434 -20.05 -13.23 -7.48
C LYS A 434 -20.94 -14.46 -7.21
N LEU A 435 -20.36 -15.60 -6.83
CA LEU A 435 -21.11 -16.81 -6.47
C LEU A 435 -21.51 -16.84 -4.99
N ASP A 436 -20.89 -16.02 -4.14
CA ASP A 436 -21.31 -15.83 -2.77
C ASP A 436 -22.36 -14.72 -2.66
N LYS A 437 -23.36 -14.92 -1.81
CA LYS A 437 -24.48 -13.97 -1.66
C LYS A 437 -24.02 -12.57 -1.22
N ASN A 438 -22.97 -12.50 -0.41
CA ASN A 438 -22.44 -11.27 0.17
C ASN A 438 -21.09 -10.89 -0.46
N PHE A 439 -20.74 -11.50 -1.59
CA PHE A 439 -19.45 -11.37 -2.25
C PHE A 439 -18.26 -11.70 -1.33
N GLY A 440 -18.50 -12.54 -0.32
CA GLY A 440 -17.50 -12.97 0.65
C GLY A 440 -16.64 -14.11 0.13
N CYS A 441 -15.57 -14.38 0.86
CA CYS A 441 -14.78 -15.59 0.66
C CYS A 441 -15.50 -16.79 1.28
N PRO A 442 -15.91 -17.81 0.49
CA PRO A 442 -16.65 -18.94 1.04
C PRO A 442 -15.77 -19.80 1.95
N ALA A 443 -16.41 -20.45 2.93
CA ALA A 443 -15.74 -21.45 3.73
C ALA A 443 -15.32 -22.66 2.86
N ASN A 444 -14.08 -23.12 3.04
CA ASN A 444 -13.51 -24.24 2.30
C ASN A 444 -12.50 -25.02 3.17
N GLU A 445 -11.77 -25.98 2.58
CA GLU A 445 -10.80 -26.81 3.30
C GLU A 445 -9.62 -26.02 3.89
N GLU A 446 -9.14 -24.98 3.21
CA GLU A 446 -8.07 -24.11 3.70
C GLU A 446 -8.57 -23.04 4.66
N LEU A 447 -9.82 -22.60 4.46
CA LEU A 447 -10.48 -21.52 5.17
C LEU A 447 -11.83 -22.00 5.75
N PRO A 448 -11.85 -22.87 6.78
CA PRO A 448 -13.08 -23.41 7.35
C PRO A 448 -14.04 -22.35 7.91
N GLU A 449 -13.53 -21.16 8.25
CA GLU A 449 -14.33 -20.00 8.67
C GLU A 449 -14.23 -18.82 7.68
N GLY A 450 -13.88 -19.09 6.42
CA GLY A 450 -13.66 -18.06 5.40
C GLY A 450 -12.53 -17.11 5.79
N LEU A 451 -12.72 -15.81 5.55
CA LEU A 451 -11.70 -14.79 5.88
C LEU A 451 -11.32 -14.74 7.37
N ALA A 452 -12.19 -15.19 8.27
CA ALA A 452 -11.88 -15.24 9.71
C ALA A 452 -10.70 -16.18 10.00
N THR A 453 -10.59 -17.30 9.27
CA THR A 453 -9.41 -18.17 9.33
C THR A 453 -8.18 -17.42 8.82
N PHE A 454 -8.28 -16.77 7.66
CA PHE A 454 -7.16 -16.07 7.04
C PHE A 454 -6.59 -14.97 7.94
N VAL A 455 -7.43 -14.06 8.45
CA VAL A 455 -6.96 -12.94 9.29
C VAL A 455 -6.32 -13.44 10.59
N THR A 456 -6.82 -14.54 11.15
CA THR A 456 -6.25 -15.15 12.36
C THR A 456 -4.85 -15.68 12.06
N GLU A 457 -4.71 -16.52 11.03
CA GLU A 457 -3.44 -17.16 10.71
C GLU A 457 -2.37 -16.15 10.27
N ILE A 458 -2.71 -15.20 9.40
CA ILE A 458 -1.75 -14.20 8.89
C ILE A 458 -1.27 -13.26 10.00
N LEU A 459 -2.15 -12.86 10.92
CA LEU A 459 -1.78 -11.99 12.03
C LEU A 459 -0.99 -12.77 13.09
N GLU A 460 -1.33 -14.03 13.38
CA GLU A 460 -0.52 -14.89 14.26
C GLU A 460 0.90 -15.12 13.69
N LEU A 461 1.04 -15.30 12.38
CA LEU A 461 2.34 -15.33 11.70
C LEU A 461 3.09 -13.99 11.90
N SER A 462 2.41 -12.86 11.65
CA SER A 462 2.99 -11.51 11.81
C SER A 462 3.56 -11.27 13.20
N ILE A 463 2.83 -11.69 14.24
CA ILE A 463 3.20 -11.52 15.65
C ILE A 463 4.37 -12.45 16.04
N GLY A 464 4.54 -13.57 15.34
CA GLY A 464 5.57 -14.57 15.64
C GLY A 464 6.96 -14.23 15.12
N ILE A 465 7.08 -13.37 14.11
CA ILE A 465 8.36 -13.13 13.42
C ILE A 465 9.19 -12.09 14.18
N THR A 466 10.43 -12.50 14.51
CA THR A 466 11.43 -11.69 15.21
C THR A 466 12.76 -11.74 14.49
N THR A 467 13.58 -10.71 14.65
CA THR A 467 15.00 -10.73 14.28
C THR A 467 15.78 -11.73 15.13
N SER A 468 17.01 -12.06 14.72
CA SER A 468 17.91 -12.94 15.50
C SER A 468 18.24 -12.43 16.90
N ASP A 469 18.14 -11.13 17.15
CA ASP A 469 18.29 -10.50 18.47
C ASP A 469 16.96 -10.34 19.24
N GLY A 470 15.86 -10.88 18.70
CA GLY A 470 14.56 -10.97 19.38
C GLY A 470 13.67 -9.74 19.28
N ARG A 471 14.00 -8.75 18.44
CA ARG A 471 13.12 -7.59 18.19
C ARG A 471 11.92 -8.02 17.32
N PRO A 472 10.69 -7.58 17.65
CA PRO A 472 9.53 -7.84 16.80
C PRO A 472 9.69 -7.11 15.48
N VAL A 473 9.44 -7.81 14.37
CA VAL A 473 9.58 -7.23 13.03
C VAL A 473 8.34 -6.43 12.66
N VAL A 474 7.14 -6.97 12.91
CA VAL A 474 5.89 -6.28 12.57
C VAL A 474 5.50 -5.29 13.66
N LYS A 475 5.35 -4.02 13.29
CA LYS A 475 5.06 -2.90 14.19
C LYS A 475 3.65 -2.35 14.01
N SER A 476 3.06 -2.56 12.83
CA SER A 476 1.67 -2.24 12.51
C SER A 476 1.08 -3.31 11.59
N PHE A 477 -0.20 -3.62 11.76
CA PHE A 477 -0.98 -4.46 10.86
C PHE A 477 -2.39 -3.87 10.70
N SER A 478 -2.73 -3.37 9.51
CA SER A 478 -4.01 -2.73 9.26
C SER A 478 -4.84 -3.52 8.26
N TRP A 479 -6.10 -3.78 8.61
CA TRP A 479 -7.02 -4.53 7.78
C TRP A 479 -7.72 -3.63 6.75
N PHE A 480 -7.81 -4.10 5.51
CA PHE A 480 -8.52 -3.43 4.42
C PHE A 480 -10.04 -3.61 4.57
N ASN A 481 -10.71 -2.70 5.28
CA ASN A 481 -12.13 -2.81 5.62
C ASN A 481 -13.04 -2.19 4.55
N ILE A 482 -12.98 -2.69 3.31
CA ILE A 482 -13.81 -2.21 2.19
C ILE A 482 -14.54 -3.36 1.50
N ASP A 483 -15.76 -3.12 1.02
CA ASP A 483 -16.49 -4.06 0.15
C ASP A 483 -15.97 -3.99 -1.28
N ARG A 484 -15.26 -5.03 -1.74
CA ARG A 484 -14.80 -5.22 -3.13
C ARG A 484 -13.97 -4.06 -3.71
N GLY A 485 -13.42 -3.19 -2.86
CA GLY A 485 -12.50 -2.14 -3.28
C GLY A 485 -11.25 -2.77 -3.89
N GLY A 486 -10.74 -2.23 -5.00
CA GLY A 486 -9.50 -2.72 -5.62
C GLY A 486 -9.56 -4.17 -6.12
N GLY A 487 -10.76 -4.71 -6.37
CA GLY A 487 -10.92 -6.10 -6.83
C GLY A 487 -10.86 -7.14 -5.71
N THR A 488 -11.05 -6.74 -4.45
CA THR A 488 -11.09 -7.66 -3.31
C THR A 488 -12.41 -8.45 -3.21
N TYR A 489 -12.46 -9.40 -2.28
CA TYR A 489 -13.73 -9.86 -1.72
C TYR A 489 -14.40 -8.75 -0.90
N ASN A 490 -15.60 -9.01 -0.36
CA ASN A 490 -16.14 -8.18 0.71
C ASN A 490 -15.31 -8.39 1.98
N LEU A 491 -14.50 -7.38 2.34
CA LEU A 491 -13.57 -7.43 3.48
C LEU A 491 -14.10 -6.66 4.70
N ARG A 492 -15.38 -6.27 4.70
CA ARG A 492 -15.97 -5.53 5.83
C ARG A 492 -15.97 -6.36 7.12
N LEU A 493 -15.64 -5.72 8.23
CA LEU A 493 -15.66 -6.26 9.58
C LEU A 493 -17.04 -6.16 10.25
N PHE A 494 -17.99 -5.51 9.58
CA PHE A 494 -19.35 -5.30 10.04
C PHE A 494 -20.35 -5.84 9.01
N ASP A 495 -21.47 -6.36 9.51
CA ASP A 495 -22.65 -6.62 8.69
C ASP A 495 -23.41 -5.31 8.41
N ASP A 496 -24.36 -5.34 7.49
CA ASP A 496 -25.12 -4.15 7.05
C ASP A 496 -25.98 -3.52 8.16
N ASP A 497 -26.27 -4.27 9.23
CA ASP A 497 -26.97 -3.77 10.42
C ASP A 497 -26.06 -3.06 11.43
N GLY A 498 -24.75 -2.99 11.14
CA GLY A 498 -23.74 -2.37 11.99
C GLY A 498 -23.20 -3.28 13.09
N THR A 499 -23.55 -4.57 13.11
CA THR A 499 -22.97 -5.55 14.03
C THR A 499 -21.60 -6.02 13.57
N VAL A 500 -20.66 -6.27 14.50
CA VAL A 500 -19.36 -6.86 14.14
C VAL A 500 -19.59 -8.30 13.70
N ASN A 501 -19.11 -8.63 12.50
CA ASN A 501 -19.30 -9.96 11.91
C ASN A 501 -18.19 -10.94 12.36
N LYS A 502 -18.24 -12.18 11.86
CA LYS A 502 -17.26 -13.22 12.23
C LYS A 502 -15.80 -12.85 11.93
N LEU A 503 -15.57 -12.14 10.81
CA LEU A 503 -14.24 -11.66 10.43
C LEU A 503 -13.76 -10.59 11.42
N GLY A 504 -14.63 -9.63 11.75
CA GLY A 504 -14.36 -8.61 12.77
C GLY A 504 -14.03 -9.21 14.14
N GLU A 505 -14.81 -10.20 14.59
CA GLU A 505 -14.57 -10.92 15.84
C GLU A 505 -13.22 -11.67 15.83
N ALA A 506 -12.83 -12.26 14.71
CA ALA A 506 -11.53 -12.93 14.57
C ALA A 506 -10.36 -11.93 14.62
N TYR A 507 -10.52 -10.78 13.97
CA TYR A 507 -9.53 -9.71 14.00
C TYR A 507 -9.36 -9.15 15.42
N MET A 508 -10.46 -8.83 16.11
CA MET A 508 -10.47 -8.37 17.51
C MET A 508 -9.71 -9.32 18.43
N ARG A 509 -10.09 -10.61 18.46
CA ARG A 509 -9.45 -11.60 19.32
C ARG A 509 -7.94 -11.72 19.07
N THR A 510 -7.53 -11.63 17.82
CA THR A 510 -6.11 -11.80 17.47
C THR A 510 -5.30 -10.54 17.78
N CYS A 511 -5.88 -9.35 17.64
CA CYS A 511 -5.29 -8.09 18.12
C CYS A 511 -5.15 -8.06 19.65
N GLU A 512 -6.14 -8.57 20.39
CA GLU A 512 -6.05 -8.69 21.84
C GLU A 512 -4.89 -9.59 22.26
N LYS A 513 -4.75 -10.77 21.64
CA LYS A 513 -3.59 -11.67 21.83
C LYS A 513 -2.25 -10.98 21.52
N TRP A 514 -2.22 -10.08 20.54
CA TRP A 514 -1.00 -9.30 20.26
C TRP A 514 -0.67 -8.37 21.42
N GLY A 515 -1.67 -7.65 21.92
CA GLY A 515 -1.53 -6.75 23.07
C GLY A 515 -1.02 -7.45 24.33
N GLU A 516 -1.39 -8.72 24.55
CA GLU A 516 -0.89 -9.52 25.67
C GLU A 516 0.62 -9.84 25.61
N ARG A 517 1.25 -9.63 24.45
CA ARG A 517 2.70 -9.86 24.22
C ARG A 517 3.55 -8.59 24.32
N LEU A 518 2.93 -7.41 24.45
CA LEU A 518 3.61 -6.13 24.66
C LEU A 518 3.96 -5.94 26.14
#